data_AF-A0A2S1LJG3-F1
#
_entry.id   AF-A0A2S1LJG3-F1
#
_cell.length_a   1.000
_cell.length_b   1.000
_cell.length_c   1.000
_cell.angle_alpha   90.00
_cell.angle_beta   90.00
_cell.angle_gamma   90.00
#
_symmetry.space_group_name_H-M   'P 1'
#
loop_
_entity.id
_entity.type
_entity.pdbx_description
1 polymer ?
#
loop_
_entity_poly.entity_id
_entity_poly.type
_entity_poly.pdbx_seq_one_letter_code
_entity_poly.pdbx_strand_id
1 'polypeptide(L)'
;MSQRIVILFYFLLDQFLKYTVSDSDNNGCDILLNLIGGTETVQKFINKQGINDFTIKVNEQEMKTWEDLYKNATTPLATTELLEKFYKGKVLKKKTTAYLYQKMEETTRGTNWMKAGLPAGTELAHRTGFSATDKNNLRVAMNDVGIVKLPNGKHFIISIYIKNTTEPREDFEKIMAEITKLTWDYYMKKTDSGTTKGKHHRKV
;
A
#
# COMPACT_ATOMS: atom_id res chain seq x y z
N MET A 1 6.37 -26.19 28.41
CA MET A 1 6.40 -24.78 27.97
C MET A 1 4.96 -24.39 27.58
N SER A 2 4.35 -23.47 28.32
CA SER A 2 2.88 -23.33 28.44
C SER A 2 2.22 -22.68 27.21
N GLN A 3 1.08 -23.24 26.75
CA GLN A 3 0.23 -22.67 25.69
C GLN A 3 -0.14 -21.19 25.94
N ARG A 4 -0.13 -20.73 27.20
CA ARG A 4 -0.37 -19.33 27.57
C ARG A 4 0.70 -18.37 27.05
N ILE A 5 1.96 -18.80 27.01
CA ILE A 5 3.08 -17.99 26.48
C ILE A 5 2.93 -17.84 24.97
N VAL A 6 2.50 -18.91 24.29
CA VAL A 6 2.26 -18.91 22.85
C VAL A 6 1.10 -17.98 22.48
N ILE A 7 -0.01 -18.01 23.22
CA ILE A 7 -1.16 -17.12 23.01
C ILE A 7 -0.77 -15.65 23.22
N LEU A 8 -0.02 -15.35 24.28
CA LEU A 8 0.44 -13.98 24.56
C LEU A 8 1.36 -13.47 23.44
N PHE A 9 2.24 -14.33 22.94
CA PHE A 9 3.13 -14.00 21.82
C PHE A 9 2.35 -13.73 20.52
N TYR A 10 1.32 -14.53 20.21
CA TYR A 10 0.46 -14.29 19.05
C TYR A 10 -0.32 -12.98 19.15
N PHE A 11 -0.89 -12.70 20.33
CA PHE A 11 -1.60 -11.44 20.57
C PHE A 11 -0.66 -10.24 20.41
N LEU A 12 0.55 -10.33 20.94
CA LEU A 12 1.55 -9.27 20.84
C LEU A 12 1.99 -9.03 19.39
N LEU A 13 2.23 -10.09 18.62
CA LEU A 13 2.59 -9.98 17.21
C LEU A 13 1.44 -9.38 16.37
N ASP A 14 0.19 -9.76 16.66
CA ASP A 14 -1.00 -9.19 16.02
C ASP A 14 -1.11 -7.68 16.27
N GLN A 15 -0.89 -7.24 17.51
CA GLN A 15 -0.87 -5.81 17.85
C GLN A 15 0.26 -5.08 17.11
N PHE A 16 1.48 -5.60 17.11
CA PHE A 16 2.59 -4.98 16.38
C PHE A 16 2.31 -4.87 14.87
N LEU A 17 1.74 -5.91 14.26
CA LEU A 17 1.36 -5.88 12.85
C LEU A 17 0.27 -4.84 12.57
N LYS A 18 -0.75 -4.75 13.44
CA LYS A 18 -1.80 -3.73 13.34
C LYS A 18 -1.21 -2.32 13.41
N TYR A 19 -0.44 -2.02 14.45
CA TYR A 19 0.15 -0.68 14.62
C TYR A 19 1.13 -0.33 13.50
N THR A 20 1.95 -1.27 13.06
CA THR A 20 2.93 -1.03 11.98
C THR A 20 2.24 -0.76 10.64
N VAL A 21 1.18 -1.51 10.32
CA VAL A 21 0.50 -1.40 9.01
C VAL A 21 -0.51 -0.26 9.01
N SER A 22 -1.45 -0.25 9.96
CA SER A 22 -2.60 0.66 9.95
C SER A 22 -2.27 2.04 10.49
N ASP A 23 -1.37 2.12 11.48
CA ASP A 23 -1.00 3.38 12.16
C ASP A 23 0.42 3.86 11.79
N SER A 24 1.18 3.06 11.02
CA SER A 24 2.54 3.39 10.58
C SER A 24 3.51 3.62 11.74
N ASP A 25 3.44 2.77 12.78
CA ASP A 25 4.38 2.81 13.90
C ASP A 25 5.79 2.37 13.50
N ASN A 26 6.74 3.31 13.54
CA ASN A 26 8.13 3.08 13.17
C ASN A 26 8.87 2.17 14.16
N ASN A 27 8.52 2.22 15.45
CA ASN A 27 9.14 1.34 16.45
C ASN A 27 8.70 -0.12 16.23
N GLY A 28 7.41 -0.34 16.01
CA GLY A 28 6.86 -1.64 15.61
C GLY A 28 7.52 -2.19 14.35
N CYS A 29 7.75 -1.35 13.35
CA CYS A 29 8.45 -1.72 12.11
C CYS A 29 9.85 -2.30 12.40
N ASP A 30 10.67 -1.59 13.17
CA ASP A 30 12.03 -2.02 13.47
C ASP A 30 12.08 -3.27 14.36
N ILE A 31 11.15 -3.40 15.32
CA ILE A 31 11.01 -4.62 16.12
C ILE A 31 10.70 -5.82 15.21
N LEU A 32 9.72 -5.68 14.31
CA LEU A 32 9.35 -6.74 13.37
C LEU A 32 10.51 -7.09 12.44
N LEU A 33 11.23 -6.10 11.92
CA LEU A 33 12.43 -6.31 11.10
C LEU A 33 13.50 -7.08 11.86
N ASN A 34 13.80 -6.69 13.10
CA ASN A 34 14.78 -7.38 13.94
C ASN A 34 14.38 -8.84 14.21
N LEU A 35 13.09 -9.11 14.44
CA LEU A 35 12.57 -10.46 14.65
C LEU A 35 12.75 -11.38 13.43
N ILE A 36 12.68 -10.85 12.22
CA ILE A 36 12.82 -11.64 10.98
C ILE A 36 14.23 -11.66 10.42
N GLY A 37 15.20 -11.01 11.07
CA GLY A 37 16.60 -10.97 10.61
C GLY A 37 16.93 -9.81 9.67
N GLY A 38 16.27 -8.67 9.84
CA GLY A 38 16.62 -7.39 9.23
C GLY A 38 16.15 -7.17 7.79
N THR A 39 16.56 -6.04 7.23
CA THR A 39 16.17 -5.55 5.89
C THR A 39 16.54 -6.51 4.77
N GLU A 40 17.70 -7.18 4.86
CA GLU A 40 18.14 -8.17 3.88
C GLU A 40 17.16 -9.34 3.73
N THR A 41 16.53 -9.76 4.83
CA THR A 41 15.55 -10.85 4.79
C THR A 41 14.32 -10.44 3.99
N VAL A 42 13.86 -9.20 4.17
CA VAL A 42 12.75 -8.64 3.38
C VAL A 42 13.16 -8.47 1.92
N GLN A 43 14.36 -7.95 1.65
CA GLN A 43 14.88 -7.83 0.28
C GLN A 43 14.89 -9.18 -0.45
N LYS A 44 15.44 -10.22 0.19
CA LYS A 44 15.46 -11.59 -0.36
C LYS A 44 14.05 -12.12 -0.57
N PHE A 45 13.11 -11.81 0.32
CA PHE A 45 11.71 -12.19 0.18
C PHE A 45 11.04 -11.54 -1.04
N ILE A 46 11.27 -10.23 -1.25
CA ILE A 46 10.75 -9.49 -2.41
C ILE A 46 11.34 -10.01 -3.71
N ASN A 47 12.66 -10.22 -3.77
CA ASN A 47 13.33 -10.78 -4.94
C ASN A 47 12.79 -12.17 -5.32
N LYS A 48 12.48 -13.02 -4.32
CA LYS A 48 11.86 -14.34 -4.55
C LYS A 48 10.47 -14.27 -5.19
N GLN A 49 9.79 -13.13 -5.08
CA GLN A 49 8.53 -12.91 -5.81
C GLN A 49 8.76 -12.51 -7.27
N GLY A 50 10.02 -12.39 -7.72
CA GLY A 50 10.39 -11.90 -9.04
C GLY A 50 10.19 -10.40 -9.20
N ILE A 51 10.32 -9.62 -8.12
CA ILE A 51 10.25 -8.16 -8.12
C ILE A 51 11.67 -7.63 -7.91
N ASN A 52 12.26 -7.03 -8.94
CA ASN A 52 13.68 -6.64 -8.93
C ASN A 52 13.90 -5.13 -8.76
N ASP A 53 12.96 -4.30 -9.22
CA ASP A 53 13.04 -2.84 -9.10
C ASP A 53 12.52 -2.35 -7.73
N PHE A 54 12.97 -3.02 -6.67
CA PHE A 54 12.58 -2.76 -5.28
C PHE A 54 13.80 -2.98 -4.38
N THR A 55 14.16 -1.95 -3.61
CA THR A 55 15.35 -1.90 -2.76
C THR A 55 14.94 -1.59 -1.32
N ILE A 56 15.34 -2.46 -0.40
CA ILE A 56 15.16 -2.35 1.05
C ILE A 56 16.54 -2.55 1.67
N LYS A 57 17.13 -1.46 2.18
CA LYS A 57 18.47 -1.42 2.74
C LYS A 57 18.49 -1.02 4.19
N VAL A 58 17.71 0.00 4.56
CA VAL A 58 17.73 0.62 5.89
C VAL A 58 16.41 0.44 6.62
N ASN A 59 16.47 0.32 7.95
CA ASN A 59 15.31 0.34 8.83
C ASN A 59 14.92 1.79 9.21
N GLU A 60 13.88 1.97 10.03
CA GLU A 60 13.40 3.32 10.41
C GLU A 60 14.44 4.07 11.24
N GLN A 61 15.09 3.41 12.19
CA GLN A 61 16.18 3.98 12.98
C GLN A 61 17.38 4.41 12.14
N GLU A 62 17.67 3.73 11.03
CA GLU A 62 18.78 4.03 10.12
C GLU A 62 18.45 5.15 9.13
N MET A 63 17.17 5.51 8.95
CA MET A 63 16.74 6.65 8.12
C MET A 63 16.92 7.99 8.85
N LYS A 64 18.18 8.36 9.15
CA LYS A 64 18.53 9.53 9.96
C LYS A 64 18.83 10.78 9.14
N THR A 65 19.43 10.63 7.97
CA THR A 65 19.79 11.75 7.09
C THR A 65 18.88 11.85 5.87
N TRP A 66 18.93 12.98 5.18
CA TRP A 66 18.19 13.18 3.93
C TRP A 66 18.60 12.19 2.86
N GLU A 67 19.89 11.83 2.80
CA GLU A 67 20.43 10.84 1.89
C GLU A 67 19.91 9.43 2.20
N ASP A 68 19.71 9.10 3.48
CA ASP A 68 19.21 7.79 3.90
C ASP A 68 17.78 7.51 3.40
N LEU A 69 16.95 8.57 3.27
CA LEU A 69 15.58 8.46 2.76
C LEU A 69 15.49 7.93 1.32
N TYR A 70 16.60 7.98 0.56
CA TYR A 70 16.67 7.45 -0.80
C TYR A 70 17.22 6.02 -0.88
N LYS A 71 17.73 5.47 0.22
CA LYS A 71 18.33 4.11 0.23
C LYS A 71 17.29 3.01 0.07
N ASN A 72 16.08 3.24 0.56
CA ASN A 72 14.91 2.42 0.28
C ASN A 72 14.18 3.02 -0.93
N ALA A 73 14.00 2.24 -2.00
CA ALA A 73 13.48 2.75 -3.26
C ALA A 73 12.71 1.68 -4.02
N THR A 74 11.73 2.08 -4.82
CA THR A 74 10.98 1.18 -5.71
C THR A 74 10.46 1.97 -6.91
N THR A 75 10.11 1.28 -7.99
CA THR A 75 9.30 1.87 -9.06
C THR A 75 7.80 1.71 -8.77
N PRO A 76 6.94 2.61 -9.26
CA PRO A 76 5.48 2.45 -9.12
C PRO A 76 4.97 1.12 -9.71
N LEU A 77 5.60 0.66 -10.81
CA LEU A 77 5.26 -0.61 -11.45
C LEU A 77 5.60 -1.80 -10.54
N ALA A 78 6.80 -1.85 -9.98
CA ALA A 78 7.22 -2.94 -9.08
C ALA A 78 6.29 -3.06 -7.86
N THR A 79 5.89 -1.94 -7.27
CA THR A 79 4.93 -1.95 -6.16
C THR A 79 3.56 -2.46 -6.59
N THR A 80 3.07 -2.02 -7.76
CA THR A 80 1.79 -2.45 -8.33
C THR A 80 1.79 -3.95 -8.62
N GLU A 81 2.87 -4.50 -9.20
CA GLU A 81 3.03 -5.93 -9.45
C GLU A 81 3.07 -6.75 -8.16
N LEU A 82 3.76 -6.26 -7.13
CA LEU A 82 3.80 -6.90 -5.82
C LEU A 82 2.40 -6.97 -5.19
N LEU A 83 1.66 -5.85 -5.22
CA LEU A 83 0.28 -5.78 -4.73
C LEU A 83 -0.65 -6.70 -5.53
N GLU A 84 -0.45 -6.82 -6.85
CA GLU A 84 -1.22 -7.73 -7.68
C GLU A 84 -0.99 -9.20 -7.31
N LYS A 85 0.28 -9.59 -7.11
CA LYS A 85 0.64 -10.93 -6.62
C LYS A 85 0.07 -11.18 -5.23
N PHE A 86 0.14 -10.20 -4.33
CA PHE A 86 -0.44 -10.27 -2.99
C PHE A 86 -1.95 -10.50 -3.03
N TYR A 87 -2.68 -9.68 -3.78
CA TYR A 87 -4.13 -9.78 -3.92
C TYR A 87 -4.56 -11.12 -4.54
N LYS A 88 -3.79 -11.63 -5.51
CA LYS A 88 -4.01 -12.97 -6.12
C LYS A 88 -3.61 -14.14 -5.21
N GLY A 89 -3.18 -13.89 -3.96
CA GLY A 89 -2.78 -14.93 -3.02
C GLY A 89 -1.48 -15.66 -3.40
N LYS A 90 -0.62 -15.04 -4.21
CA LYS A 90 0.64 -15.63 -4.68
C LYS A 90 1.84 -15.36 -3.75
N VAL A 91 1.70 -14.43 -2.82
CA VAL A 91 2.77 -13.98 -1.92
C VAL A 91 2.65 -14.63 -0.53
N LEU A 92 1.44 -14.71 0.01
CA LEU A 92 1.14 -15.21 1.35
C LEU A 92 0.06 -16.30 1.29
N LYS A 93 -0.05 -17.09 2.37
CA LYS A 93 -1.14 -18.04 2.55
C LYS A 93 -2.48 -17.29 2.64
N LYS A 94 -3.56 -17.89 2.13
CA LYS A 94 -4.91 -17.31 2.07
C LYS A 94 -5.35 -16.57 3.35
N LYS A 95 -5.18 -17.21 4.52
CA LYS A 95 -5.56 -16.61 5.82
C LYS A 95 -4.73 -15.35 6.13
N THR A 96 -3.43 -15.38 5.86
CA THR A 96 -2.52 -14.25 6.09
C THR A 96 -2.75 -13.13 5.06
N THR A 97 -3.07 -13.47 3.81
CA THR A 97 -3.49 -12.49 2.81
C THR A 97 -4.73 -11.72 3.26
N ALA A 98 -5.78 -12.44 3.68
CA ALA A 98 -7.01 -11.82 4.17
C ALA A 98 -6.76 -10.91 5.39
N TYR A 99 -5.94 -11.39 6.34
CA TYR A 99 -5.55 -10.61 7.51
C TYR A 99 -4.83 -9.31 7.12
N LEU A 100 -3.76 -9.39 6.31
CA LEU A 100 -3.00 -8.20 5.92
C LEU A 100 -3.84 -7.22 5.09
N TYR A 101 -4.70 -7.74 4.20
CA TYR A 101 -5.61 -6.92 3.41
C TYR A 101 -6.54 -6.12 4.32
N GLN A 102 -7.15 -6.78 5.31
CA GLN A 102 -8.00 -6.10 6.29
C GLN A 102 -7.23 -5.01 7.05
N LYS A 103 -5.97 -5.27 7.45
CA LYS A 103 -5.15 -4.25 8.13
C LYS A 103 -4.80 -3.06 7.24
N MET A 104 -4.60 -3.29 5.95
CA MET A 104 -4.42 -2.21 4.96
C MET A 104 -5.70 -1.39 4.74
N GLU A 105 -6.87 -2.03 4.79
CA GLU A 105 -8.19 -1.37 4.71
C GLU A 105 -8.50 -0.54 5.97
N GLU A 106 -8.10 -1.04 7.14
CA GLU A 106 -8.23 -0.37 8.44
C GLU A 106 -7.27 0.83 8.62
N THR A 107 -6.44 1.16 7.62
CA THR A 107 -5.51 2.30 7.67
C THR A 107 -6.25 3.61 7.90
N THR A 108 -5.81 4.37 8.91
CA THR A 108 -6.43 5.64 9.34
C THR A 108 -5.72 6.88 8.80
N ARG A 109 -4.50 6.72 8.25
CA ARG A 109 -3.69 7.81 7.68
C ARG A 109 -4.10 8.11 6.23
N GLY A 110 -3.80 9.32 5.76
CA GLY A 110 -3.99 9.69 4.35
C GLY A 110 -5.46 9.78 3.90
N THR A 111 -6.38 10.10 4.81
CA THR A 111 -7.82 10.22 4.48
C THR A 111 -8.11 11.27 3.42
N ASN A 112 -7.27 12.31 3.32
CA ASN A 112 -7.36 13.37 2.33
C ASN A 112 -6.61 13.05 1.02
N TRP A 113 -6.03 11.84 0.88
CA TRP A 113 -5.19 11.47 -0.26
C TRP A 113 -6.01 10.64 -1.27
N MET A 114 -5.60 9.41 -1.58
CA MET A 114 -6.34 8.55 -2.51
C MET A 114 -7.81 8.39 -2.11
N LYS A 115 -8.08 8.23 -0.81
CA LYS A 115 -9.45 8.05 -0.29
C LYS A 115 -10.39 9.21 -0.60
N ALA A 116 -9.88 10.45 -0.67
CA ALA A 116 -10.67 11.63 -1.03
C ALA A 116 -11.06 11.67 -2.51
N GLY A 117 -10.33 10.94 -3.37
CA GLY A 117 -10.65 10.78 -4.79
C GLY A 117 -11.73 9.74 -5.09
N LEU A 118 -12.17 8.98 -4.08
CA LEU A 118 -13.10 7.87 -4.22
C LEU A 118 -14.49 8.23 -3.69
N PRO A 119 -15.57 7.61 -4.21
CA PRO A 119 -16.89 7.70 -3.59
C PRO A 119 -16.85 7.28 -2.12
N ALA A 120 -17.67 7.93 -1.28
CA ALA A 120 -17.75 7.60 0.14
C ALA A 120 -18.08 6.11 0.37
N GLY A 121 -17.36 5.48 1.29
CA GLY A 121 -17.50 4.05 1.59
C GLY A 121 -16.80 3.12 0.61
N THR A 122 -16.08 3.62 -0.39
CA THR A 122 -15.24 2.79 -1.25
C THR A 122 -14.14 2.11 -0.42
N GLU A 123 -14.06 0.80 -0.55
CA GLU A 123 -13.02 -0.02 0.08
C GLU A 123 -11.66 0.24 -0.60
N LEU A 124 -10.70 0.68 0.20
CA LEU A 124 -9.32 0.97 -0.18
C LEU A 124 -8.39 0.31 0.82
N ALA A 125 -7.75 -0.79 0.41
CA ALA A 125 -6.67 -1.40 1.17
C ALA A 125 -5.34 -0.76 0.75
N HIS A 126 -4.76 0.11 1.59
CA HIS A 126 -3.61 0.93 1.20
C HIS A 126 -2.52 1.05 2.26
N ARG A 127 -1.39 1.65 1.85
CA ARG A 127 -0.26 2.00 2.72
C ARG A 127 0.34 3.34 2.29
N THR A 128 0.42 4.25 3.26
CA THR A 128 0.98 5.60 3.13
C THR A 128 2.49 5.64 3.43
N GLY A 129 3.20 6.60 2.84
CA GLY A 129 4.58 6.95 3.18
C GLY A 129 4.77 8.46 3.18
N PHE A 130 5.41 9.02 4.21
CA PHE A 130 5.48 10.47 4.40
C PHE A 130 6.79 10.86 5.08
N SER A 131 7.65 11.61 4.37
CA SER A 131 8.90 12.14 4.96
C SER A 131 8.63 13.39 5.80
N ALA A 132 9.66 13.90 6.50
CA ALA A 132 9.64 15.29 6.93
C ALA A 132 9.93 16.24 5.74
N THR A 133 9.92 17.54 6.02
CA THR A 133 10.41 18.59 5.11
C THR A 133 11.74 19.14 5.62
N ASP A 134 12.68 19.42 4.73
CA ASP A 134 13.98 20.03 5.09
C ASP A 134 13.90 21.55 5.28
N LYS A 135 15.05 22.17 5.60
CA LYS A 135 15.17 23.62 5.80
C LYS A 135 14.87 24.46 4.56
N ASN A 136 14.88 23.86 3.36
CA ASN A 136 14.60 24.50 2.08
C ASN A 136 13.17 24.21 1.60
N ASN A 137 12.30 23.74 2.49
CA ASN A 137 10.95 23.27 2.18
C ASN A 137 10.88 22.04 1.26
N LEU A 138 11.97 21.28 1.11
CA LEU A 138 12.00 20.06 0.30
C LEU A 138 11.44 18.87 1.08
N ARG A 139 10.42 18.24 0.52
CA ARG A 139 9.86 16.96 0.96
C ARG A 139 10.35 15.85 0.04
N VAL A 140 11.05 14.86 0.60
CA VAL A 140 11.60 13.74 -0.17
C VAL A 140 10.51 12.81 -0.70
N ALA A 141 9.52 12.48 0.13
CA ALA A 141 8.52 11.49 -0.22
C ALA A 141 7.13 11.79 0.37
N MET A 142 6.12 11.66 -0.47
CA MET A 142 4.71 11.58 -0.09
C MET A 142 4.04 10.56 -1.02
N ASN A 143 3.77 9.38 -0.49
CA ASN A 143 3.39 8.21 -1.27
C ASN A 143 2.11 7.58 -0.72
N ASP A 144 1.32 7.00 -1.60
CA ASP A 144 0.21 6.14 -1.23
C ASP A 144 0.04 5.05 -2.28
N VAL A 145 -0.08 3.81 -1.83
CA VAL A 145 -0.21 2.64 -2.72
C VAL A 145 -1.29 1.72 -2.19
N GLY A 146 -2.11 1.15 -3.07
CA GLY A 146 -3.23 0.34 -2.61
C GLY A 146 -4.05 -0.38 -3.67
N ILE A 147 -5.02 -1.12 -3.17
CA ILE A 147 -5.99 -1.90 -3.93
C ILE A 147 -7.37 -1.28 -3.68
N VAL A 148 -8.04 -0.86 -4.74
CA VAL A 148 -9.37 -0.25 -4.69
C VAL A 148 -10.39 -1.25 -5.22
N LYS A 149 -11.48 -1.42 -4.48
CA LYS A 149 -12.60 -2.27 -4.90
C LYS A 149 -13.63 -1.45 -5.67
N LEU A 150 -14.00 -1.97 -6.84
CA LEU A 150 -15.06 -1.43 -7.68
C LEU A 150 -16.42 -2.02 -7.26
N PRO A 151 -17.56 -1.33 -7.56
CA PRO A 151 -18.89 -1.80 -7.18
C PRO A 151 -19.28 -3.17 -7.75
N ASN A 152 -18.68 -3.58 -8.87
CA ASN A 152 -18.89 -4.88 -9.50
C ASN A 152 -18.04 -6.02 -8.89
N GLY A 153 -17.33 -5.77 -7.79
CA GLY A 153 -16.45 -6.73 -7.14
C GLY A 153 -15.08 -6.93 -7.82
N LYS A 154 -14.81 -6.25 -8.94
CA LYS A 154 -13.45 -6.16 -9.50
C LYS A 154 -12.62 -5.16 -8.69
N HIS A 155 -11.31 -5.17 -8.92
CA HIS A 155 -10.38 -4.28 -8.24
C HIS A 155 -9.43 -3.65 -9.24
N PHE A 156 -8.92 -2.47 -8.92
CA PHE A 156 -7.74 -1.93 -9.55
C PHE A 156 -6.67 -1.65 -8.50
N ILE A 157 -5.42 -1.60 -8.93
CA ILE A 157 -4.26 -1.34 -8.08
C ILE A 157 -3.64 -0.05 -8.56
N ILE A 158 -3.28 0.80 -7.61
CA ILE A 158 -2.72 2.12 -7.89
C ILE A 158 -1.56 2.37 -6.93
N SER A 159 -0.48 2.91 -7.48
CA SER A 159 0.71 3.29 -6.71
C SER A 159 1.13 4.69 -7.09
N ILE A 160 1.03 5.65 -6.16
CA ILE A 160 1.37 7.06 -6.39
C ILE A 160 2.57 7.42 -5.53
N TYR A 161 3.61 7.95 -6.16
CA TYR A 161 4.83 8.40 -5.52
C TYR A 161 5.09 9.85 -5.90
N ILE A 162 5.08 10.75 -4.93
CA ILE A 162 5.48 12.15 -5.10
C ILE A 162 6.84 12.31 -4.45
N LYS A 163 7.85 12.60 -5.29
CA LYS A 163 9.27 12.65 -4.91
C LYS A 163 9.82 14.06 -5.08
N ASN A 164 10.66 14.49 -4.13
CA ASN A 164 11.46 15.72 -4.18
C ASN A 164 10.65 16.96 -4.54
N THR A 165 9.79 17.38 -3.63
CA THR A 165 8.83 18.43 -3.92
C THR A 165 8.86 19.54 -2.88
N THR A 166 8.57 20.77 -3.31
CA THR A 166 8.57 21.98 -2.48
C THR A 166 7.20 22.63 -2.37
N GLU A 167 6.17 22.09 -3.04
CA GLU A 167 4.81 22.63 -2.93
C GLU A 167 4.19 22.37 -1.55
N PRO A 168 3.13 23.09 -1.18
CA PRO A 168 2.36 22.82 0.03
C PRO A 168 1.79 21.41 0.04
N ARG A 169 1.63 20.86 1.25
CA ARG A 169 1.09 19.51 1.45
C ARG A 169 -0.29 19.36 0.80
N GLU A 170 -1.14 20.36 0.96
CA GLU A 170 -2.53 20.38 0.51
C GLU A 170 -2.65 20.18 -1.00
N ASP A 171 -1.67 20.65 -1.78
CA ASP A 171 -1.69 20.52 -3.23
C ASP A 171 -1.35 19.08 -3.66
N PHE A 172 -0.48 18.39 -2.94
CA PHE A 172 -0.24 16.96 -3.18
C PHE A 172 -1.41 16.07 -2.74
N GLU A 173 -2.07 16.43 -1.64
CA GLU A 173 -3.29 15.72 -1.22
C GLU A 173 -4.33 15.78 -2.34
N LYS A 174 -4.54 16.96 -2.93
CA LYS A 174 -5.41 17.15 -4.11
C LYS A 174 -4.93 16.37 -5.32
N ILE A 175 -3.64 16.46 -5.68
CA ILE A 175 -3.09 15.71 -6.82
C ILE A 175 -3.32 14.20 -6.67
N MET A 176 -3.08 13.64 -5.48
CA MET A 176 -3.33 12.22 -5.23
C MET A 176 -4.81 11.86 -5.34
N ALA A 177 -5.70 12.69 -4.78
CA ALA A 177 -7.13 12.51 -4.90
C ALA A 177 -7.60 12.57 -6.36
N GLU A 178 -7.10 13.52 -7.15
CA GLU A 178 -7.44 13.70 -8.57
C GLU A 178 -6.95 12.52 -9.42
N ILE A 179 -5.70 12.08 -9.25
CA ILE A 179 -5.17 10.89 -9.94
C ILE A 179 -6.03 9.66 -9.62
N THR A 180 -6.42 9.51 -8.35
CA THR A 180 -7.25 8.38 -7.91
C THR A 180 -8.65 8.46 -8.52
N LYS A 181 -9.25 9.65 -8.53
CA LYS A 181 -10.56 9.89 -9.15
C LYS A 181 -10.55 9.60 -10.65
N LEU A 182 -9.54 10.08 -11.38
CA LEU A 182 -9.40 9.81 -12.81
C LEU A 182 -9.27 8.31 -13.10
N THR A 183 -8.51 7.60 -12.27
CA THR A 183 -8.35 6.14 -12.36
C THR A 183 -9.68 5.43 -12.11
N TRP A 184 -10.41 5.82 -11.06
CA TRP A 184 -11.74 5.31 -10.77
C TRP A 184 -12.71 5.51 -11.94
N ASP A 185 -12.81 6.74 -12.44
CA ASP A 185 -13.72 7.12 -13.52
C ASP A 185 -13.42 6.33 -14.81
N TYR A 186 -12.14 6.08 -15.11
CA TYR A 186 -11.72 5.25 -16.24
C TYR A 186 -12.24 3.80 -16.11
N TYR A 187 -12.06 3.17 -14.95
CA TYR A 187 -12.51 1.80 -14.74
C TYR A 187 -14.03 1.67 -14.68
N MET A 188 -14.73 2.68 -14.16
CA MET A 188 -16.20 2.72 -14.16
C MET A 188 -16.78 2.85 -15.58
N LYS A 189 -16.22 3.71 -16.43
CA LYS A 189 -16.65 3.80 -17.84
C LYS A 189 -16.42 2.50 -18.62
N LYS A 190 -15.30 1.82 -18.34
CA LYS A 190 -14.99 0.52 -18.94
C LYS A 190 -15.97 -0.58 -18.51
N THR A 191 -16.52 -0.49 -17.30
CA THR A 191 -17.51 -1.47 -16.82
C THR A 191 -18.89 -1.28 -17.46
N ASP A 192 -19.27 -0.05 -17.78
CA ASP A 192 -20.58 0.24 -18.38
C ASP A 192 -20.67 -0.18 -19.85
N SER A 193 -19.55 -0.09 -20.58
CA SER A 193 -19.44 -0.49 -22.00
C SER A 193 -19.40 -2.00 -22.25
N GLY A 194 -19.35 -2.84 -21.21
CA GLY A 194 -19.34 -4.30 -21.30
C GLY A 194 -20.71 -4.98 -21.29
N THR A 195 -21.81 -4.25 -21.08
CA THR A 195 -23.15 -4.83 -20.78
C THR A 195 -24.09 -4.88 -22.00
N THR A 196 -23.67 -4.44 -23.18
CA THR A 196 -24.51 -4.37 -24.40
C THR A 196 -24.06 -5.33 -25.51
N LYS A 197 -24.04 -6.64 -25.27
CA LYS A 197 -24.19 -7.64 -26.36
C LYS A 197 -24.94 -8.88 -25.88
N GLY A 198 -26.20 -9.00 -26.30
CA GLY A 198 -26.87 -10.31 -26.33
C GLY A 198 -28.39 -10.32 -26.14
N LYS A 199 -29.17 -9.71 -27.04
CA LYS A 199 -30.53 -10.21 -27.41
C LYS A 199 -30.86 -9.81 -28.84
N HIS A 200 -30.29 -10.50 -29.84
CA HIS A 200 -30.95 -10.59 -31.13
C HIS A 200 -31.99 -11.70 -31.06
N HIS A 201 -33.25 -11.31 -30.88
CA HIS A 201 -34.39 -12.14 -31.24
C HIS A 201 -34.31 -12.42 -32.74
N ARG A 202 -33.99 -13.66 -33.13
CA ARG A 202 -34.39 -14.19 -34.43
C ARG A 202 -35.84 -14.61 -34.29
N LYS A 203 -36.75 -13.83 -34.87
CA LYS A 203 -38.06 -14.34 -35.28
C LYS A 203 -37.84 -15.18 -36.54
N VAL A 204 -38.28 -16.43 -36.49
CA VAL A 204 -38.78 -17.17 -37.65
C VAL A 204 -40.22 -17.50 -37.32
#